data_AF-W1XRS8-F1
#
_entry.id   AF-W1XRS8-F1
#
_cell.length_a   1.000
_cell.length_b   1.000
_cell.length_c   1.000
_cell.angle_alpha   90.00
_cell.angle_beta   90.00
_cell.angle_gamma   90.00
#
_symmetry.space_group_name_H-M   'P 1'
#
loop_
_entity.id
_entity.type
_entity.pdbx_description
1 polymer ?
#
loop_
_entity_poly.entity_id
_entity_poly.type
_entity_poly.pdbx_seq_one_letter_code
_entity_poly.pdbx_strand_id
1 'polypeptide(L)' 'TKEVRELAHRFGVEMPITEEIYQVLYCGKNAREAALTLLGRARKDERSSH' A
#
# COMPACT_ATOMS: atom_id res chain seq x y z
N THR A 1 -2.63 12.29 0.92
CA THR A 1 -2.17 10.91 0.62
C THR A 1 -2.44 10.46 -0.81
N LYS A 2 -3.49 10.94 -1.51
CA LYS A 2 -3.71 10.64 -2.94
C LYS A 2 -2.62 11.17 -3.87
N GLU A 3 -2.16 12.40 -3.66
CA GLU A 3 -1.15 13.04 -4.51
C GLU A 3 0.18 12.27 -4.53
N VAL A 4 0.60 11.75 -3.37
CA VAL A 4 1.81 10.92 -3.25
C VAL A 4 1.64 9.57 -3.94
N ARG A 5 0.43 8.98 -3.92
CA ARG A 5 0.12 7.74 -4.66
C ARG A 5 0.15 7.94 -6.16
N GLU A 6 -0.43 9.02 -6.64
CA GLU A 6 -0.41 9.34 -8.07
C GLU A 6 1.00 9.66 -8.55
N LEU A 7 1.79 10.36 -7.73
CA LEU A 7 3.20 10.60 -8.01
C LEU A 7 3.97 9.27 -8.04
N ALA A 8 3.87 8.43 -7.01
CA ALA A 8 4.51 7.12 -6.96
C ALA A 8 4.15 6.25 -8.17
N HIS A 9 2.87 6.20 -8.58
CA HIS A 9 2.45 5.51 -9.80
C HIS A 9 3.10 6.05 -11.07
N ARG A 10 3.22 7.38 -11.22
CA ARG A 10 3.91 7.99 -12.37
C ARG A 10 5.41 7.70 -12.37
N PHE A 11 6.01 7.55 -11.19
CA PHE A 11 7.42 7.22 -11.01
C PHE A 11 7.68 5.70 -10.93
N GLY A 12 6.65 4.85 -11.10
CA GLY A 12 6.77 3.39 -11.03
C GLY A 12 7.09 2.84 -9.63
N VAL A 13 6.88 3.63 -8.58
CA VAL A 13 7.10 3.23 -7.19
C VAL A 13 5.85 2.52 -6.67
N GLU A 14 5.98 1.22 -6.41
CA GLU A 14 4.90 0.42 -5.83
C GLU A 14 4.73 0.74 -4.33
N MET A 15 3.52 1.12 -3.91
CA MET A 15 3.19 1.46 -2.51
C MET A 15 2.12 0.53 -1.91
N PRO A 16 2.44 -0.74 -1.66
CA PRO A 16 1.47 -1.77 -1.27
C PRO A 16 0.77 -1.48 0.06
N ILE A 17 1.47 -0.87 1.03
CA ILE A 17 0.90 -0.56 2.36
C ILE A 17 -0.13 0.57 2.26
N THR A 18 0.23 1.64 1.54
CA THR A 18 -0.65 2.79 1.34
C THR A 18 -1.89 2.42 0.53
N GLU A 19 -1.76 1.54 -0.46
CA GLU A 19 -2.89 1.02 -1.23
C GLU A 19 -3.86 0.20 -0.38
N GLU A 20 -3.37 -0.70 0.47
CA GLU A 20 -4.28 -1.49 1.32
C GLU A 20 -4.96 -0.62 2.38
N ILE A 21 -4.27 0.36 2.97
CA ILE A 21 -4.89 1.33 3.87
C ILE A 21 -5.95 2.15 3.11
N TYR A 22 -5.67 2.55 1.87
CA TYR A 22 -6.64 3.24 1.03
C TYR A 22 -7.88 2.38 0.76
N GLN A 23 -7.71 1.08 0.49
CA GLN A 23 -8.84 0.16 0.30
C GLN A 23 -9.67 -0.04 1.57
N VAL A 24 -9.06 -0.05 2.75
CA VAL A 24 -9.79 -0.11 4.02
C VAL A 24 -10.59 1.17 4.26
N LEU A 25 -9.94 2.32 4.11
CA LEU A 25 -10.53 3.62 4.41
C LEU A 25 -11.60 4.05 3.39
N TYR A 26 -11.42 3.72 2.10
CA TYR A 26 -12.27 4.19 1.01
C TYR A 26 -13.08 3.10 0.31
N CYS A 27 -12.59 1.85 0.29
CA CYS A 27 -13.29 0.74 -0.38
C CYS A 27 -14.11 -0.11 0.62
N GLY A 28 -14.11 0.25 1.91
CA GLY A 28 -14.83 -0.48 2.95
C GLY A 28 -14.30 -1.89 3.20
N LYS A 29 -13.07 -2.17 2.74
CA LYS A 29 -12.43 -3.47 2.93
C LYS A 29 -12.24 -3.73 4.42
N ASN A 30 -12.49 -4.95 4.86
CA ASN A 30 -12.48 -5.28 6.28
C ASN A 30 -11.09 -5.00 6.87
N ALA A 31 -10.99 -3.99 7.75
CA ALA A 31 -9.72 -3.52 8.30
C ALA A 31 -8.91 -4.66 8.93
N ARG A 32 -9.61 -5.65 9.49
CA ARG A 32 -8.99 -6.84 10.10
C ARG A 32 -8.34 -7.75 9.06
N GLU A 33 -9.01 -8.01 7.93
CA GLU A 33 -8.44 -8.81 6.84
C GLU A 33 -7.32 -8.07 6.11
N ALA A 34 -7.47 -6.77 5.92
CA ALA A 34 -6.41 -5.93 5.38
C ALA A 34 -5.19 -5.88 6.32
N ALA A 35 -5.40 -5.74 7.63
CA ALA A 35 -4.33 -5.84 8.62
C ALA A 35 -3.69 -7.23 8.63
N LEU A 36 -4.48 -8.32 8.53
CA LEU A 36 -3.95 -9.68 8.44
C LEU A 36 -3.12 -9.87 7.17
N THR A 37 -3.59 -9.33 6.05
CA THR A 37 -2.90 -9.32 4.77
C THR A 37 -1.62 -8.50 4.84
N LEU A 38 -1.64 -7.33 5.49
CA LEU A 38 -0.46 -6.49 5.70
C LEU A 38 0.56 -7.16 6.62
N LEU A 39 0.12 -7.76 7.72
CA LEU A 39 0.96 -8.46 8.69
C LEU A 39 1.56 -9.74 8.09
N GLY A 40 0.80 -10.49 7.29
CA GLY A 40 1.26 -11.69 6.59
C GLY A 40 2.14 -11.40 5.37
N ARG A 41 2.15 -10.16 4.88
CA ARG A 41 2.86 -9.75 3.65
C ARG A 41 3.96 -8.71 3.91
N ALA A 42 4.30 -8.45 5.17
CA ALA A 42 5.46 -7.63 5.54
C ALA A 42 6.74 -8.28 4.96
N ARG A 43 7.54 -7.69 4.08
CA ARG A 43 7.66 -6.34 3.50
C ARG A 43 7.92 -6.54 2.01
N LYS A 44 7.42 -5.66 1.12
CA LYS A 44 8.24 -5.34 -0.04
C LYS A 44 9.31 -4.40 0.49
N ASP A 45 10.51 -4.93 0.69
CA ASP A 45 11.70 -4.16 1.05
C ASP A 45 11.72 -2.87 0.22
N GLU A 46 11.78 -1.72 0.88
CA GLU A 46 12.11 -0.41 0.28
C GLU A 46 13.58 -0.38 -0.20
N ARG A 47 14.06 -1.52 -0.71
CA ARG A 47 15.41 -1.76 -1.23
C ARG A 47 15.32 -2.34 -2.64
N SER A 48 14.57 -1.65 -3.49
CA SER A 48 14.75 -1.67 -4.95
C SER A 48 15.01 -0.21 -5.30
N SER A 49 16.18 0.27 -5.69
CA SER A 49 17.35 -0.37 -6.28
C SER A 49 18.58 0.50 -5.99
N HIS A 50 19.76 -0.12 -5.97
CA HIS A 50 21.00 0.57 -6.35
C HIS A 50 21.04 0.65 -7.89
#